data_AF-A0A238XJE8-F1
#
_entry.id   AF-A0A238XJE8-F1
#
_cell.length_a   1.000
_cell.length_b   1.000
_cell.length_c   1.000
_cell.angle_alpha   90.00
_cell.angle_beta   90.00
_cell.angle_gamma   90.00
#
_symmetry.space_group_name_H-M   'P 1'
#
loop_
_entity.id
_entity.type
_entity.pdbx_description
1 polymer ?
#
loop_
_entity_poly.entity_id
_entity_poly.type
_entity_poly.pdbx_seq_one_letter_code
_entity_poly.pdbx_strand_id
1 'polypeptide(L)'
;MNDMEWRGVVDPEGPFVAGQNPVRAGVKPVASAAAEVDPNEAIAVAEGLFWSYVKDLKRHEAALEARESGSVDPAELKEAMQTAKIVREAVGLLMAERNRVDKLRKDIAGGVGGGSLDLDAARDEIGRRLACLRRAG
;
A
#
# COMPACT_ATOMS: atom_id res chain seq x y z
N MET A 1 30.37 -55.55 28.81
CA MET A 1 30.45 -54.10 29.09
C MET A 1 29.72 -53.40 27.96
N ASN A 2 28.53 -52.92 28.29
CA ASN A 2 27.58 -52.05 27.58
C ASN A 2 27.12 -52.43 26.16
N ASP A 3 26.02 -53.19 26.16
CA ASP A 3 25.00 -53.21 25.11
C ASP A 3 24.34 -51.83 25.01
N MET A 4 24.42 -51.18 23.84
CA MET A 4 23.56 -50.04 23.52
C MET A 4 22.43 -50.51 22.62
N GLU A 5 21.29 -50.79 23.24
CA GLU A 5 20.01 -50.93 22.55
C GLU A 5 19.70 -49.64 21.78
N TRP A 6 19.73 -49.72 20.45
CA TRP A 6 19.14 -48.71 19.59
C TRP A 6 17.62 -48.75 19.73
N ARG A 7 17.10 -47.95 20.67
CA ARG A 7 15.66 -47.64 20.73
C ARG A 7 15.28 -46.87 19.47
N GLY A 8 14.29 -47.38 18.75
CA GLY A 8 13.71 -46.73 17.58
C GLY A 8 13.38 -45.27 17.88
N VAL A 9 13.92 -44.38 17.06
CA VAL A 9 13.54 -42.97 17.04
C VAL A 9 12.10 -42.92 16.55
N VAL A 10 11.19 -42.79 17.52
CA VAL A 10 9.81 -42.37 17.32
C VAL A 10 9.87 -40.92 16.84
N ASP A 11 9.33 -40.69 15.65
CA ASP A 11 9.10 -39.41 14.97
C ASP A 11 10.24 -38.36 14.96
N PRO A 12 10.84 -38.04 13.80
CA PRO A 12 11.73 -36.90 13.68
C PRO A 12 10.89 -35.61 13.71
N GLU A 13 10.49 -35.17 14.90
CA GLU A 13 10.16 -33.77 15.15
C GLU A 13 11.45 -32.95 15.06
N GLY A 14 11.88 -32.69 13.82
CA GLY A 14 12.83 -31.64 13.52
C GLY A 14 12.23 -30.27 13.90
N PRO A 15 13.05 -29.22 14.07
CA PRO A 15 12.62 -27.92 14.60
C PRO A 15 11.69 -27.13 13.66
N PHE A 16 11.23 -27.74 12.57
CA PHE A 16 10.34 -27.15 11.59
C PHE A 16 8.95 -27.76 11.75
N VAL A 17 8.17 -27.21 12.68
CA VAL A 17 6.73 -27.43 12.72
C VAL A 17 6.13 -26.84 11.44
N ALA A 18 5.83 -27.70 10.48
CA ALA A 18 5.03 -27.34 9.31
C ALA A 18 3.59 -27.12 9.76
N GLY A 19 3.27 -25.90 10.21
CA GLY A 19 1.90 -25.59 10.58
C GLY A 19 1.78 -24.57 11.69
N GLN A 20 2.33 -23.38 11.49
CA GLN A 20 1.80 -22.12 12.02
C GLN A 20 2.60 -21.02 11.34
N ASN A 21 2.11 -20.59 10.19
CA ASN A 21 2.40 -19.23 9.76
C ASN A 21 2.00 -18.36 10.96
N PRO A 22 2.90 -17.61 11.63
CA PRO A 22 2.43 -16.63 12.59
C PRO A 22 1.57 -15.69 11.76
N VAL A 23 0.25 -15.83 11.89
CA VAL A 23 -0.72 -14.84 11.44
C VAL A 23 -0.10 -13.53 11.88
N ARG A 24 0.31 -12.69 10.92
CA ARG A 24 0.97 -11.42 11.21
C ARG A 24 0.07 -10.71 12.22
N ALA A 25 0.42 -10.82 13.49
CA ALA A 25 -0.39 -10.37 14.60
C ALA A 25 -0.24 -8.86 14.58
N GLY A 26 -1.14 -8.19 13.89
CA GLY A 26 -1.06 -6.75 13.75
C GLY A 26 -1.86 -6.15 12.61
N VAL A 27 -2.16 -6.88 11.54
CA VAL A 27 -3.15 -6.38 10.57
C VAL A 27 -4.51 -6.87 11.04
N LYS A 28 -5.04 -6.19 12.06
CA LYS A 28 -6.49 -6.23 12.26
C LYS A 28 -7.08 -5.80 10.92
N PRO A 29 -7.96 -6.59 10.28
CA PRO A 29 -8.82 -6.00 9.29
C PRO A 29 -9.48 -4.84 10.03
N VAL A 30 -9.27 -3.62 9.54
CA VAL A 30 -10.13 -2.52 9.95
C VAL A 30 -11.49 -3.00 9.48
N ALA A 31 -12.23 -3.65 10.39
CA ALA A 31 -13.64 -3.89 10.21
C ALA A 31 -14.16 -2.49 9.93
N SER A 32 -14.57 -2.25 8.68
CA SER A 32 -15.25 -1.02 8.33
C SER A 32 -16.49 -1.03 9.19
N ALA A 33 -16.43 -0.34 10.33
CA ALA A 33 -17.62 0.11 11.00
C ALA A 33 -18.47 0.73 9.89
N ALA A 34 -19.66 0.14 9.69
CA ALA A 34 -20.54 0.34 8.55
C ALA A 34 -20.34 1.72 7.91
N ALA A 35 -19.75 1.75 6.72
CA ALA A 35 -19.66 2.98 5.98
C ALA A 35 -21.09 3.34 5.57
N GLU A 36 -21.69 4.34 6.25
CA GLU A 36 -22.97 4.92 5.85
C GLU A 36 -22.92 5.49 4.42
N VAL A 37 -21.71 5.67 3.86
CA VAL A 37 -21.43 6.21 2.53
C VAL A 37 -20.49 5.25 1.79
N ASP A 38 -20.79 4.94 0.53
CA ASP A 38 -19.92 4.14 -0.33
C ASP A 38 -18.54 4.83 -0.47
N PRO A 39 -17.41 4.15 -0.20
CA PRO A 39 -16.08 4.72 -0.38
C PRO A 39 -15.85 5.34 -1.77
N ASN A 40 -16.41 4.75 -2.84
CA ASN A 40 -16.28 5.30 -4.18
C ASN A 40 -17.05 6.61 -4.34
N GLU A 41 -18.22 6.72 -3.71
CA GLU A 41 -19.01 7.95 -3.68
C GLU A 41 -18.26 9.06 -2.95
N ALA A 42 -17.68 8.77 -1.78
CA ALA A 42 -16.88 9.75 -1.03
C ALA A 42 -15.69 10.27 -1.85
N ILE A 43 -15.01 9.38 -2.59
CA ILE A 43 -13.90 9.75 -3.49
C ILE A 43 -14.41 10.63 -4.63
N ALA A 44 -15.53 10.26 -5.27
CA ALA A 44 -16.10 11.03 -6.37
C ALA A 44 -16.50 12.46 -5.93
N VAL A 45 -17.07 12.61 -4.74
CA VAL A 45 -17.40 13.92 -4.16
C VAL A 45 -16.12 14.73 -3.91
N ALA A 46 -15.09 14.13 -3.32
CA ALA A 46 -13.82 14.80 -3.07
C ALA A 46 -13.13 15.25 -4.37
N GLU A 47 -13.16 14.41 -5.41
CA GLU A 47 -12.65 14.76 -6.74
C GLU A 47 -13.42 15.94 -7.34
N GLY A 48 -14.75 15.93 -7.26
CA GLY A 48 -15.59 17.04 -7.71
C GLY A 48 -15.26 18.36 -7.01
N LEU A 49 -15.12 18.34 -5.69
CA LEU A 49 -14.74 19.51 -4.90
C LEU A 49 -13.34 20.02 -5.26
N PHE A 50 -12.37 19.11 -5.42
CA PHE A 50 -11.02 19.46 -5.85
C PHE A 50 -11.02 20.22 -7.17
N TRP A 51 -11.72 19.68 -8.19
CA TRP A 51 -11.80 20.34 -9.49
C TRP A 51 -12.59 21.66 -9.45
N SER A 52 -13.57 21.78 -8.57
CA SER A 52 -14.25 23.06 -8.33
C SER A 52 -13.27 24.12 -7.83
N TYR A 53 -12.46 23.82 -6.81
CA TYR A 53 -11.46 24.76 -6.30
C TYR A 53 -10.39 25.12 -7.32
N VAL A 54 -9.94 24.15 -8.12
CA VAL A 54 -9.00 24.40 -9.23
C VAL A 54 -9.64 25.33 -10.28
N LYS A 55 -10.92 25.13 -10.59
CA LYS A 55 -11.66 25.99 -11.52
C LYS A 55 -11.79 27.41 -10.99
N ASP A 56 -12.07 27.57 -9.70
CA ASP A 56 -12.19 28.89 -9.07
C ASP A 56 -10.83 29.60 -9.02
N LEU A 57 -9.75 28.87 -8.72
CA LEU A 57 -8.39 29.42 -8.81
C LEU A 57 -8.08 29.96 -10.22
N LYS A 58 -8.36 29.16 -11.26
CA LYS A 58 -8.17 29.58 -12.65
C LYS A 58 -9.01 30.79 -13.05
N ARG A 59 -10.22 30.92 -12.49
CA ARG A 59 -11.06 32.11 -12.69
C ARG A 59 -10.42 33.35 -12.07
N HIS A 60 -9.90 33.24 -10.85
CA HIS A 60 -9.17 34.34 -10.22
C HIS A 60 -7.91 34.73 -11.00
N GLU A 61 -7.13 33.76 -11.49
CA GLU A 61 -5.96 33.99 -12.33
C GLU A 61 -6.34 34.74 -13.63
N ALA A 62 -7.35 34.25 -14.35
CA ALA A 62 -7.81 34.89 -15.58
C ALA A 62 -8.35 36.32 -15.34
N ALA A 63 -9.04 36.56 -14.23
CA ALA A 63 -9.54 37.89 -13.87
C ALA A 63 -8.40 38.88 -13.56
N LEU A 64 -7.29 38.40 -12.98
CA LEU A 64 -6.10 39.20 -12.72
C LEU A 64 -5.31 39.46 -14.02
N GLU A 65 -5.19 38.47 -14.91
CA GLU A 65 -4.48 38.60 -16.19
C GLU A 65 -5.20 39.52 -17.19
N ALA A 66 -6.55 39.48 -17.22
CA ALA A 66 -7.35 40.31 -18.12
C ALA A 66 -7.30 41.81 -17.77
N ARG A 67 -6.71 42.20 -16.64
CA ARG A 67 -6.58 43.60 -16.24
C ARG A 67 -5.35 44.25 -16.89
N GLU A 68 -5.60 45.16 -17.84
CA GLU A 68 -4.59 46.08 -18.37
C GLU A 68 -4.21 47.12 -17.30
N SER A 69 -3.26 46.79 -16.42
CA SER A 69 -2.62 47.67 -15.44
C SER A 69 -3.58 48.62 -14.69
N GLY A 70 -4.19 48.14 -13.61
CA GLY A 70 -4.98 48.94 -12.67
C GLY A 70 -4.86 48.43 -11.24
N SER A 71 -5.31 49.20 -10.26
CA SER A 71 -5.34 48.75 -8.85
C SER A 71 -6.22 47.51 -8.72
N VAL A 72 -5.65 46.43 -8.19
CA VAL A 72 -6.41 45.22 -7.81
C VAL A 72 -7.19 45.53 -6.54
N ASP A 73 -8.47 45.13 -6.50
CA ASP A 73 -9.25 45.23 -5.27
C ASP A 73 -8.60 44.32 -4.19
N PRO A 74 -8.23 44.87 -3.02
CA PRO A 74 -7.68 44.08 -1.93
C PRO A 74 -8.54 42.88 -1.53
N ALA A 75 -9.87 42.97 -1.68
CA ALA A 75 -10.78 41.86 -1.39
C ALA A 75 -10.63 40.72 -2.42
N GLU A 76 -10.64 41.04 -3.70
CA GLU A 76 -10.43 40.07 -4.80
C GLU A 76 -9.07 39.36 -4.67
N LEU A 77 -8.02 40.11 -4.37
CA LEU A 77 -6.68 39.54 -4.18
C LEU A 77 -6.65 38.57 -3.00
N LYS A 78 -7.31 38.93 -1.89
CA LYS A 78 -7.39 38.09 -0.70
C LYS A 78 -8.13 36.78 -0.98
N GLU A 79 -9.23 36.84 -1.72
CA GLU A 79 -9.97 35.64 -2.15
C GLU A 79 -9.12 34.75 -3.04
N ALA A 80 -8.45 35.31 -4.06
CA ALA A 80 -7.56 34.57 -4.94
C ALA A 80 -6.44 33.86 -4.15
N MET A 81 -5.81 34.56 -3.20
CA MET A 81 -4.78 33.99 -2.33
C MET A 81 -5.32 32.86 -1.44
N GLN A 82 -6.53 33.02 -0.90
CA GLN A 82 -7.16 31.99 -0.08
C GLN A 82 -7.49 30.74 -0.91
N THR A 83 -8.06 30.91 -2.11
CA THR A 83 -8.33 29.82 -3.04
C THR A 83 -7.03 29.11 -3.45
N ALA A 84 -5.96 29.85 -3.75
CA ALA A 84 -4.66 29.28 -4.06
C ALA A 84 -4.08 28.45 -2.90
N LYS A 85 -4.26 28.93 -1.66
CA LYS A 85 -3.84 28.19 -0.45
C LYS A 85 -4.62 26.88 -0.30
N ILE A 86 -5.94 26.92 -0.44
CA ILE A 86 -6.81 25.73 -0.35
C ILE A 86 -6.41 24.70 -1.40
N VAL A 87 -6.22 25.11 -2.66
CA VAL A 87 -5.80 24.20 -3.73
C VAL A 87 -4.44 23.57 -3.43
N ARG A 88 -3.47 24.36 -2.95
CA ARG A 88 -2.14 23.84 -2.58
C ARG A 88 -2.23 22.79 -1.47
N GLU A 89 -3.03 23.04 -0.43
CA GLU A 89 -3.26 22.10 0.66
C GLU A 89 -3.93 20.82 0.17
N ALA A 90 -4.96 20.94 -0.69
CA ALA A 90 -5.63 19.80 -1.30
C ALA A 90 -4.68 18.94 -2.15
N VAL A 91 -3.83 19.55 -2.98
CA VAL A 91 -2.79 18.84 -3.75
C VAL A 91 -1.81 18.11 -2.81
N GLY A 92 -1.42 18.75 -1.71
CA GLY A 92 -0.57 18.13 -0.70
C GLY A 92 -1.18 16.87 -0.09
N LEU A 93 -2.47 16.90 0.24
CA LEU A 93 -3.22 15.75 0.75
C LEU A 93 -3.33 14.62 -0.28
N LEU A 94 -3.61 14.95 -1.55
CA LEU A 94 -3.67 13.97 -2.63
C LEU A 94 -2.32 13.27 -2.85
N MET A 95 -1.21 14.00 -2.80
CA MET A 95 0.13 13.42 -2.91
C MET A 95 0.46 12.52 -1.72
N ALA A 96 0.08 12.93 -0.50
CA ALA A 96 0.24 12.10 0.69
C ALA A 96 -0.54 10.78 0.55
N GLU A 97 -1.79 10.84 0.07
CA GLU A 97 -2.62 9.65 -0.10
C GLU A 97 -2.10 8.73 -1.21
N ARG A 98 -1.70 9.29 -2.36
CA ARG A 98 -1.01 8.53 -3.41
C ARG A 98 0.17 7.74 -2.85
N ASN A 99 1.01 8.38 -2.05
CA ASN A 99 2.15 7.73 -1.43
C ASN A 99 1.74 6.61 -0.46
N ARG A 100 0.62 6.75 0.26
CA ARG A 100 0.09 5.68 1.12
C ARG A 100 -0.42 4.50 0.29
N VAL A 101 -1.21 4.77 -0.75
CA VAL A 101 -1.73 3.75 -1.67
C VAL A 101 -0.60 3.00 -2.35
N ASP A 102 0.44 3.68 -2.82
CA ASP A 102 1.58 3.04 -3.46
C ASP A 102 2.40 2.17 -2.49
N LYS A 103 2.49 2.56 -1.22
CA LYS A 103 3.08 1.70 -0.17
C LYS A 103 2.21 0.47 0.07
N LEU A 104 0.90 0.65 0.25
CA LEU A 104 -0.04 -0.47 0.46
C LEU A 104 0.00 -1.46 -0.71
N ARG A 105 0.05 -0.98 -1.96
CA ARG A 105 0.19 -1.82 -3.15
C ARG A 105 1.48 -2.66 -3.10
N LYS A 106 2.60 -2.06 -2.71
CA LYS A 106 3.88 -2.77 -2.55
C LYS A 106 3.83 -3.80 -1.42
N ASP A 107 3.22 -3.45 -0.30
CA ASP A 107 3.09 -4.34 0.86
C ASP A 107 2.18 -5.54 0.55
N ILE A 108 1.09 -5.33 -0.19
CA ILE A 108 0.16 -6.39 -0.63
C ILE A 108 0.84 -7.34 -1.61
N ALA A 109 1.61 -6.82 -2.56
CA ALA A 109 2.35 -7.65 -3.51
C ALA A 109 3.35 -8.59 -2.80
N GLY A 110 3.73 -8.29 -1.55
CA GLY A 110 4.85 -8.93 -0.86
C GLY A 110 6.15 -8.58 -1.58
N GLY A 111 7.29 -8.62 -0.90
CA GLY A 111 8.60 -8.36 -1.52
C GLY A 111 9.03 -9.36 -2.61
N VAL A 112 8.12 -10.21 -3.08
CA VAL A 112 8.34 -11.24 -4.10
C VAL A 112 7.70 -10.71 -5.37
N GLY A 113 8.52 -10.38 -6.38
CA GLY A 113 8.01 -9.90 -7.67
C GLY A 113 6.92 -10.83 -8.21
N GLY A 114 5.98 -10.30 -9.01
CA GLY A 114 4.72 -10.95 -9.40
C GLY A 114 4.79 -12.27 -10.18
N GLY A 115 5.91 -12.98 -10.15
CA GLY A 115 6.00 -14.39 -10.54
C GLY A 115 5.37 -15.29 -9.46
N SER A 116 4.57 -16.25 -9.89
CA SER A 116 4.07 -17.31 -9.02
C SER A 116 5.22 -18.23 -8.59
N LEU A 117 5.36 -18.48 -7.29
CA LEU A 117 6.24 -19.54 -6.79
C LEU A 117 5.59 -20.90 -7.04
N ASP A 118 6.15 -21.68 -7.95
CA ASP A 118 5.76 -23.08 -8.15
C ASP A 118 6.37 -23.94 -7.03
N LEU A 119 5.54 -24.27 -6.04
CA LEU A 119 5.94 -25.06 -4.87
C LEU A 119 6.25 -26.52 -5.23
N ASP A 120 5.67 -27.05 -6.29
CA ASP A 120 5.90 -28.43 -6.70
C ASP A 120 7.26 -28.54 -7.41
N ALA A 121 7.55 -27.64 -8.35
CA ALA A 121 8.88 -27.57 -8.98
C ALA A 121 10.00 -27.28 -7.95
N ALA A 122 9.72 -26.43 -6.96
CA ALA A 122 10.65 -26.18 -5.86
C ALA A 122 10.88 -27.41 -4.99
N ARG A 123 9.83 -28.18 -4.69
CA ARG A 123 9.93 -29.44 -3.93
C ARG A 123 10.79 -30.46 -4.67
N ASP A 124 10.59 -30.59 -5.99
CA ASP A 124 11.37 -31.50 -6.82
C ASP A 124 12.86 -31.12 -6.83
N GLU A 125 13.17 -29.83 -6.95
CA GLU A 125 14.55 -29.35 -6.92
C GLU A 125 15.23 -29.62 -5.57
N ILE A 126 14.54 -29.39 -4.45
CA ILE A 126 15.05 -29.73 -3.12
C ILE A 126 15.29 -31.24 -3.01
N GLY A 127 14.33 -32.06 -3.46
CA GLY A 127 14.44 -33.51 -3.48
C GLY A 127 15.67 -34.00 -4.25
N ARG A 128 15.92 -33.43 -5.44
CA ARG A 128 17.13 -33.71 -6.23
C ARG A 128 18.41 -33.37 -5.46
N ARG A 129 18.49 -32.18 -4.85
CA ARG A 129 19.67 -31.74 -4.08
C ARG A 129 19.93 -32.65 -2.88
N LEU A 130 18.88 -33.01 -2.13
CA LEU A 130 18.99 -33.92 -1.00
C LEU A 130 19.42 -35.33 -1.41
N ALA A 131 18.97 -35.80 -2.58
CA ALA A 131 19.42 -37.09 -3.12
C ALA A 131 20.90 -37.06 -3.50
N CYS A 132 21.39 -35.95 -4.06
CA CYS A 132 22.82 -35.77 -4.31
C CYS A 132 23.64 -35.81 -3.01
N LEU A 133 23.19 -35.11 -1.97
CA LEU A 133 23.87 -35.12 -0.67
C LEU A 133 23.89 -36.52 -0.04
N ARG A 134 22.76 -37.25 -0.07
CA ARG A 134 22.70 -38.63 0.43
C ARG A 134 23.63 -39.59 -0.30
N ARG A 135 23.89 -39.36 -1.59
CA ARG A 135 24.86 -40.15 -2.36
C ARG A 135 26.31 -39.77 -2.05
N ALA A 136 26.56 -38.57 -1.53
CA ALA A 136 27.88 -38.09 -1.21
C ALA A 136 28.41 -38.59 0.15
N GLY A 137 27.53 -39.11 1.02
CA GLY A 137 27.88 -39.65 2.35
C GLY A 137 27.73 -38.60 3.45
#